data_AF-A0A0C5E3L9-F1
#
_entry.id   AF-A0A0C5E3L9-F1
#
_cell.length_a   1.000
_cell.length_b   1.000
_cell.length_c   1.000
_cell.angle_alpha   90.00
_cell.angle_beta   90.00
_cell.angle_gamma   90.00
#
_symmetry.space_group_name_H-M   'P 1'
#
loop_
_entity.id
_entity.type
_entity.pdbx_description
1 polymer ?
#
loop_
_entity_poly.entity_id
_entity_poly.type
_entity_poly.pdbx_seq_one_letter_code
_entity_poly.pdbx_strand_id
1 'polypeptide(L)' 'MKNGSYVDYLFGVATGWLGWPPETAWRTPVPQIMLALDARLDWTGRGKATPQAAPQKREGVADKLKAFLRGRPKE' A
#
# COMPACT_ATOMS: atom_id res chain seq x y z
N MET A 1 -22.60 15.59 -6.19
CA MET A 1 -22.77 14.35 -5.40
C MET A 1 -23.93 14.62 -4.45
N LYS A 2 -25.02 13.85 -4.55
CA LYS A 2 -26.25 14.08 -3.75
C LYS A 2 -25.90 14.02 -2.26
N ASN A 3 -26.59 14.80 -1.44
CA ASN A 3 -26.34 15.12 -0.03
C ASN A 3 -26.36 13.91 0.93
N GLY A 4 -25.62 12.84 0.66
CA GLY A 4 -25.41 11.74 1.59
C GLY A 4 -24.42 12.14 2.67
N SER A 5 -24.67 11.72 3.91
CA SER A 5 -23.72 11.93 4.99
C SER A 5 -22.36 11.35 4.60
N TYR A 6 -21.26 12.01 4.98
CA TYR A 6 -19.90 11.50 4.73
C TYR A 6 -19.72 10.05 5.22
N VAL A 7 -20.43 9.70 6.28
CA VAL A 7 -20.49 8.34 6.84
C VAL A 7 -21.16 7.34 5.89
N ASP A 8 -22.25 7.72 5.22
CA ASP A 8 -22.93 6.85 4.24
C ASP A 8 -22.02 6.55 3.05
N TYR A 9 -21.24 7.55 2.61
CA TYR A 9 -20.24 7.35 1.56
C TYR A 9 -19.17 6.35 2.00
N LEU A 10 -18.57 6.55 3.18
CA LEU A 10 -17.53 5.66 3.70
C LEU A 10 -18.07 4.24 3.93
N PHE A 11 -19.30 4.11 4.40
CA PHE A 11 -19.95 2.81 4.55
C PHE A 11 -20.11 2.12 3.20
N GLY A 12 -20.61 2.83 2.18
CA GLY A 12 -20.73 2.29 0.82
C GLY A 12 -19.38 1.89 0.20
N VAL A 13 -18.32 2.66 0.46
CA VAL A 13 -16.95 2.32 0.06
C VAL A 13 -16.46 1.07 0.79
N ALA A 14 -16.71 0.96 2.10
CA ALA A 14 -16.27 -0.18 2.90
C ALA A 14 -16.96 -1.48 2.46
N THR A 15 -18.28 -1.46 2.27
CA THR A 15 -19.02 -2.67 1.88
C THR A 15 -18.91 -3.01 0.40
N GLY A 16 -18.69 -2.00 -0.46
CA GLY A 16 -18.53 -2.18 -1.89
C GLY A 16 -17.08 -2.41 -2.29
N TRP A 17 -16.30 -1.33 -2.27
CA TRP A 17 -14.95 -1.32 -2.85
C TRP A 17 -13.91 -2.05 -2.00
N LEU A 18 -14.01 -1.95 -0.67
CA LEU A 18 -13.14 -2.69 0.26
C LEU A 18 -13.64 -4.13 0.50
N GLY A 19 -14.89 -4.43 0.15
CA GLY A 19 -15.48 -5.77 0.25
C GLY A 19 -15.72 -6.25 1.69
N TRP A 20 -15.81 -5.33 2.65
CA TRP A 20 -16.10 -5.69 4.04
C TRP A 20 -17.56 -6.09 4.20
N PRO A 21 -17.88 -7.04 5.09
CA PRO A 21 -19.26 -7.28 5.45
C PRO A 21 -19.83 -6.04 6.18
N PRO A 22 -21.14 -5.76 6.04
CA PRO A 22 -21.77 -4.56 6.61
C PRO A 22 -21.56 -4.46 8.13
N GLU A 23 -21.57 -5.58 8.84
CA GLU A 23 -21.32 -5.62 10.29
C GLU A 23 -19.91 -5.12 10.65
N THR A 24 -18.90 -5.47 9.86
CA THR A 24 -17.53 -4.98 10.05
C THR A 24 -17.43 -3.50 9.73
N ALA A 25 -18.04 -3.04 8.64
CA ALA A 25 -18.06 -1.62 8.28
C ALA A 25 -18.72 -0.76 9.37
N TRP A 26 -19.81 -1.23 9.98
CA TRP A 26 -20.49 -0.55 11.09
C TRP A 26 -19.66 -0.48 12.39
N ARG A 27 -18.86 -1.52 12.68
CA ARG A 27 -18.02 -1.57 13.88
C ARG A 27 -16.67 -0.88 13.71
N THR A 28 -16.28 -0.57 12.48
CA THR A 28 -14.98 0.03 12.20
C THR A 28 -15.08 1.56 12.30
N PRO A 29 -14.23 2.22 13.10
CA PRO A 29 -14.27 3.67 13.22
C PRO A 29 -13.83 4.33 11.90
N VAL A 30 -14.41 5.49 11.60
CA VAL A 30 -14.17 6.26 10.36
C VAL A 30 -12.69 6.40 9.99
N PRO A 31 -11.75 6.75 10.90
CA PRO A 31 -10.33 6.86 10.55
C PRO A 31 -9.71 5.55 10.03
N GLN A 32 -10.17 4.38 10.51
CA GLN A 32 -9.68 3.10 10.03
C GLN A 32 -10.21 2.76 8.63
N ILE A 33 -11.45 3.16 8.32
CA ILE A 33 -12.00 3.02 6.96
C ILE A 33 -11.19 3.87 5.97
N MET A 34 -10.86 5.11 6.34
CA MET A 34 -10.02 6.00 5.54
C MET A 34 -8.63 5.40 5.30
N LEU A 35 -7.98 4.89 6.35
CA LEU A 35 -6.67 4.25 6.25
C LEU A 35 -6.69 3.01 5.34
N ALA A 36 -7.74 2.18 5.44
CA ALA A 36 -7.90 1.01 4.58
C ALA A 36 -8.14 1.39 3.11
N LEU A 37 -8.89 2.47 2.88
CA LEU A 37 -9.08 3.04 1.55
C LEU A 37 -7.77 3.53 0.95
N ASP A 38 -6.97 4.30 1.70
CA ASP A 38 -5.65 4.78 1.26
C ASP A 38 -4.71 3.63 0.91
N ALA A 39 -4.65 2.59 1.75
CA ALA A 39 -3.84 1.39 1.48
C ALA A 39 -4.31 0.64 0.22
N ARG A 40 -5.62 0.58 -0.03
CA ARG A 40 -6.19 -0.04 -1.23
C ARG A 40 -5.88 0.76 -2.48
N LEU A 41 -5.90 2.09 -2.39
CA LEU A 41 -5.51 2.99 -3.47
C LEU A 41 -4.01 2.88 -3.78
N ASP A 42 -3.14 2.80 -2.77
CA ASP A 42 -1.71 2.51 -2.96
C ASP A 42 -1.51 1.18 -3.70
N TRP A 43 -2.19 0.12 -3.24
CA TRP A 43 -2.05 -1.21 -3.83
C TRP A 43 -2.54 -1.27 -5.29
N THR A 44 -3.70 -0.69 -5.58
CA THR A 44 -4.25 -0.64 -6.95
C THR A 44 -3.47 0.32 -7.85
N GLY A 45 -2.89 1.38 -7.28
CA GLY A 45 -1.99 2.33 -7.95
C GLY A 45 -0.66 1.72 -8.37
N ARG A 46 -0.19 0.63 -7.73
CA ARG A 46 1.03 -0.07 -8.18
C ARG A 46 0.91 -0.75 -9.56
N GLY A 47 -0.28 -0.84 -10.13
CA GLY A 47 -0.49 -1.20 -11.54
C GLY A 47 -0.24 -0.05 -12.54
N LYS A 48 -0.23 1.20 -12.06
CA LYS A 48 0.15 2.40 -12.82
C LYS A 48 1.21 3.14 -12.02
N ALA A 49 2.46 2.73 -12.21
CA ALA A 49 3.63 3.35 -11.64
C ALA A 49 3.51 4.88 -11.62
N THR A 50 3.21 5.43 -10.45
CA THR A 50 3.57 6.80 -10.11
C THR A 50 4.86 6.67 -9.31
N PRO A 51 6.01 7.10 -9.85
CA PRO A 51 7.29 6.93 -9.16
C PRO A 51 7.38 7.97 -8.04
N GLN A 52 7.02 7.59 -6.83
CA GLN A 52 7.32 8.37 -5.62
C GLN A 52 7.61 7.37 -4.48
N ALA A 53 8.80 7.22 -3.92
CA ALA A 53 10.08 7.87 -4.09
C ALA A 53 11.11 6.85 -4.62
N ALA A 54 12.22 7.34 -5.16
CA ALA A 54 13.33 6.52 -5.63
C ALA A 54 13.59 5.34 -4.66
N PRO A 55 13.67 4.09 -5.15
CA PRO A 55 14.25 3.05 -4.32
C PRO A 55 15.68 3.53 -4.03
N GLN A 56 15.96 3.89 -2.77
CA GLN A 56 17.33 3.84 -2.29
C GLN A 56 17.83 2.48 -2.76
N LYS A 57 18.83 2.51 -3.64
CA LYS A 57 19.45 1.34 -4.24
C LYS A 57 19.99 0.50 -3.08
N ARG A 58 19.14 -0.35 -2.52
CA ARG A 58 19.52 -1.37 -1.57
C ARG A 58 20.33 -2.33 -2.43
N GLU A 59 21.64 -2.13 -2.44
CA GLU A 59 22.57 -3.05 -3.05
C GLU A 59 22.18 -4.45 -2.57
N GLY A 60 21.74 -5.28 -3.53
CA GLY A 60 21.27 -6.60 -3.23
C GLY A 60 22.37 -7.37 -2.52
N VAL A 61 22.00 -8.23 -1.58
CA VAL A 61 22.94 -9.11 -0.86
C VAL A 61 23.85 -9.87 -1.85
N ALA A 62 23.33 -10.21 -3.03
CA ALA A 62 24.09 -10.79 -4.13
C ALA A 62 25.21 -9.89 -4.67
N ASP A 63 24.97 -8.58 -4.81
CA ASP A 63 25.97 -7.61 -5.27
C ASP A 63 27.09 -7.46 -4.24
N LYS A 64 26.72 -7.44 -2.95
CA LYS A 64 27.67 -7.41 -1.83
C LYS A 64 28.51 -8.69 -1.74
N LEU A 65 27.91 -9.86 -1.95
CA LEU A 65 28.61 -11.16 -2.03
C LEU A 65 29.58 -11.19 -3.21
N LYS A 66 29.17 -10.69 -4.38
CA LYS A 66 30.00 -10.68 -5.58
C LYS A 66 31.20 -9.72 -5.44
N ALA A 67 30.99 -8.56 -4.82
CA ALA A 67 32.06 -7.63 -4.50
C ALA A 67 33.07 -8.23 -3.51
N PHE A 68 32.58 -8.92 -2.46
CA PHE A 68 33.44 -9.59 -1.47
C PHE A 68 34.28 -10.71 -2.11
N LEU A 69 33.68 -11.55 -2.94
CA LEU A 69 34.36 -12.64 -3.65
C LEU A 69 35.39 -12.14 -4.67
N ARG A 70 35.13 -10.98 -5.29
CA ARG A 70 36.04 -10.33 -6.25
C ARG A 70 37.22 -9.61 -5.57
N GLY A 71 37.15 -9.40 -4.26
CA GLY A 71 38.13 -8.64 -3.46
C GLY A 71 39.25 -9.44 -2.80
N ARG A 72 39.55 -10.68 -3.22
CA ARG A 72 40.82 -11.35 -2.85
C ARG A 72 41.82 -11.31 -4.00
N PRO A 73 42.81 -10.38 -3.99
CA PRO A 73 44.05 -10.65 -4.70
C PRO A 73 44.69 -11.88 -4.05
N LYS A 74 44.97 -12.85 -4.91
CA LYS A 74 45.80 -14.02 -4.61
C LYS A 74 47.25 -13.51 -4.53
N GLU A 75 47.76 -13.32 -3.31
CA GLU A 75 49.19 -13.52 -3.06
C GLU A 75 49.55 -14.99 -3.30
#